data_AF-A0A1Q3AL46-F1
#
_entry.id   AF-A0A1Q3AL46-F1
#
_cell.length_a   1.000
_cell.length_b   1.000
_cell.length_c   1.000
_cell.angle_alpha   90.00
_cell.angle_beta   90.00
_cell.angle_gamma   90.00
#
_symmetry.space_group_name_H-M   'P 1'
#
loop_
_entity.id
_entity.type
_entity.pdbx_description
1 polymer ?
#
loop_
_entity_poly.entity_id
_entity_poly.type
_entity_poly.pdbx_seq_one_letter_code
_entity_poly.pdbx_strand_id
1 'polypeptide(L)'
;MDTDTIEADFVTNDLTPDAFPASGSMNGEPISQRGTLDETILKTFKRDIKDINSRLKQVVYPSLFMKKFGGSGQDYTNASVHCDLWAPLTFIILYAVSVSPAHAKTLFSSLFVTQWFVLLVMATHLRLTKPQEKTSLISYLSVSGYCLFPQVVNAVISRLLLPLILKVAHESPWCIRALVLLRILLMGICLFWSVNSISSVTKSDNFIETYPLALCFFGIGWLTVIL
;
A
#
# COMPACT_ATOMS: atom_id res chain seq x y z
N MET A 1 14.07 53.75 -18.45
CA MET A 1 14.21 52.42 -19.09
C MET A 1 15.03 51.66 -18.08
N ASP A 2 14.33 51.24 -17.04
CA ASP A 2 14.91 50.91 -15.74
C ASP A 2 14.84 49.39 -15.59
N THR A 3 16.01 48.77 -15.59
CA THR A 3 16.19 47.34 -15.38
C THR A 3 16.27 47.07 -13.89
N ASP A 4 15.16 46.61 -13.32
CA ASP A 4 15.11 46.02 -11.98
C ASP A 4 15.74 44.62 -12.02
N THR A 5 17.02 44.52 -11.67
CA THR A 5 17.68 43.25 -11.34
C THR A 5 17.31 42.86 -9.91
N ILE A 6 16.54 41.77 -9.77
CA ILE A 6 16.27 41.12 -8.49
C ILE A 6 17.53 40.36 -8.05
N GLU A 7 18.16 40.82 -6.98
CA GLU A 7 19.28 40.16 -6.31
C GLU A 7 18.75 39.12 -5.32
N ALA A 8 19.36 37.93 -5.28
CA ALA A 8 19.00 36.89 -4.34
C ALA A 8 19.73 37.12 -3.00
N ASP A 9 18.95 37.33 -1.94
CA ASP A 9 19.43 37.53 -0.57
C ASP A 9 19.95 36.21 0.00
N PHE A 10 21.25 35.96 -0.16
CA PHE A 10 21.93 34.84 0.50
C PHE A 10 22.31 35.27 1.91
N VAL A 11 21.71 34.62 2.91
CA VAL A 11 22.13 34.73 4.32
C VAL A 11 23.56 34.18 4.44
N THR A 12 24.55 35.06 4.35
CA THR A 12 25.93 34.81 4.77
C THR A 12 25.96 34.82 6.29
N ASN A 13 25.94 33.63 6.90
CA ASN A 13 26.40 33.49 8.27
C ASN A 13 27.93 33.70 8.29
N ASP A 14 28.35 34.71 9.03
CA ASP A 14 29.73 35.02 9.37
C ASP A 14 30.50 33.76 9.80
N LEU A 15 31.52 33.41 9.02
CA LEU A 15 32.61 32.55 9.47
C LEU A 15 33.91 33.32 9.24
N THR A 16 34.39 33.93 10.33
CA THR A 16 35.73 34.50 10.46
C THR A 16 36.81 33.49 10.06
N PRO A 17 37.81 33.91 9.26
CA PRO A 17 39.04 33.14 9.09
C PRO A 17 39.89 33.26 10.37
N ASP A 18 40.75 32.27 10.63
CA ASP A 18 41.77 32.21 11.69
C ASP A 18 41.37 31.50 13.00
N ALA A 19 41.49 30.16 12.99
CA ALA A 19 42.08 29.41 14.11
C ALA A 19 42.27 27.93 13.71
N PHE A 20 43.43 27.59 13.14
CA PHE A 20 43.92 26.22 13.20
C PHE A 20 44.48 25.95 14.60
N PRO A 21 44.16 24.79 15.19
CA PRO A 21 45.18 24.00 15.85
C PRO A 21 45.33 22.67 15.12
N ALA A 22 46.49 22.50 14.50
CA ALA A 22 47.01 21.19 14.15
C ALA A 22 47.43 20.49 15.44
N SER A 23 46.75 19.42 15.84
CA SER A 23 47.34 18.30 16.59
C SER A 23 46.37 17.13 16.77
N GLY A 24 46.73 15.97 16.23
CA GLY A 24 46.55 14.67 16.86
C GLY A 24 45.14 14.06 16.92
N SER A 25 44.84 13.16 15.97
CA SER A 25 44.66 11.72 16.25
C SER A 25 44.01 11.03 15.05
N MET A 26 44.80 10.29 14.28
CA MET A 26 44.30 9.32 13.31
C MET A 26 43.71 8.13 14.09
N ASN A 27 42.46 8.25 14.53
CA ASN A 27 41.62 7.09 14.77
C ASN A 27 40.58 7.09 13.66
N GLY A 28 40.76 6.18 12.71
CA GLY A 28 39.84 5.94 11.62
C GLY A 28 38.51 5.43 12.16
N GLU A 29 37.63 6.34 12.54
CA GLU A 29 36.20 6.06 12.51
C GLU A 29 35.78 6.00 11.04
N PRO A 30 35.08 4.93 10.62
CA PRO A 30 34.58 4.85 9.26
C PRO A 30 33.62 6.01 9.05
N ILE A 31 33.98 6.87 8.09
CA ILE A 31 33.11 7.89 7.52
C ILE A 31 31.73 7.26 7.35
N SER A 32 30.78 7.79 8.11
CA SER A 32 29.38 7.38 8.08
C SER A 32 28.91 7.23 6.63
N GLN A 33 28.51 6.01 6.25
CA GLN A 33 27.87 5.70 4.97
C GLN A 33 26.67 6.62 4.79
N ARG A 34 26.85 7.72 4.05
CA ARG A 34 25.89 8.83 3.93
C ARG A 34 25.00 8.72 2.70
N GLY A 35 24.64 7.51 2.26
CA GLY A 35 23.74 7.39 1.11
C GLY A 35 23.26 5.99 0.76
N THR A 36 22.04 5.95 0.22
CA THR A 36 21.43 4.80 -0.49
C THR A 36 22.27 4.33 -1.69
N LEU A 37 23.31 5.08 -2.08
CA LEU A 37 24.17 4.80 -3.22
C LEU A 37 25.22 3.70 -2.95
N ASP A 38 25.62 3.52 -1.69
CA ASP A 38 26.65 2.51 -1.31
C ASP A 38 26.03 1.23 -0.74
N GLU A 39 24.72 1.17 -0.60
CA GLU A 39 24.03 -0.06 -0.22
C GLU A 39 23.76 -0.94 -1.45
N THR A 40 23.97 -2.23 -1.28
CA THR A 40 23.59 -3.21 -2.30
C THR A 40 22.08 -3.09 -2.58
N ILE A 41 21.67 -3.17 -3.84
CA ILE A 41 20.25 -3.13 -4.27
C ILE A 41 19.37 -4.07 -3.42
N LEU A 42 19.90 -5.23 -3.02
CA LEU A 42 19.22 -6.18 -2.15
C LEU A 42 18.95 -5.63 -0.74
N LYS A 43 19.85 -4.83 -0.17
CA LYS A 43 19.68 -4.21 1.14
C LYS A 43 18.57 -3.16 1.11
N THR A 44 18.56 -2.31 0.08
CA THR A 44 17.49 -1.34 -0.18
C THR A 44 16.15 -2.06 -0.31
N PHE A 45 16.08 -3.04 -1.21
CA PHE A 45 14.86 -3.80 -1.47
C PHE A 45 14.36 -4.56 -0.24
N LYS A 46 15.27 -5.14 0.55
CA LYS A 46 14.93 -5.85 1.80
C LYS A 46 14.35 -4.89 2.84
N ARG A 47 14.91 -3.68 2.96
CA ARG A 47 14.38 -2.64 3.84
C ARG A 47 12.97 -2.23 3.39
N ASP A 48 12.80 -1.92 2.11
CA ASP A 48 11.51 -1.45 1.57
C ASP A 48 10.41 -2.53 1.71
N ILE A 49 10.74 -3.81 1.48
CA ILE A 49 9.80 -4.93 1.75
C ILE A 49 9.48 -5.06 3.24
N LYS A 50 10.48 -4.89 4.12
CA LYS A 50 10.28 -4.98 5.56
C LYS A 50 9.32 -3.87 6.03
N ASP A 51 9.47 -2.68 5.49
CA ASP A 51 8.63 -1.53 5.79
C ASP A 51 7.19 -1.78 5.30
N ILE A 52 7.02 -2.25 4.06
CA ILE A 52 5.72 -2.69 3.52
C ILE A 52 5.06 -3.73 4.42
N ASN A 53 5.79 -4.77 4.84
CA ASN A 53 5.23 -5.85 5.68
C ASN A 53 4.81 -5.33 7.07
N SER A 54 5.58 -4.41 7.65
CA SER A 54 5.24 -3.81 8.94
C SER A 54 3.94 -2.99 8.86
N ARG A 55 3.77 -2.19 7.80
CA ARG A 55 2.57 -1.39 7.55
C ARG A 55 1.39 -2.25 7.17
N LEU A 56 1.62 -3.28 6.36
CA LEU A 56 0.60 -4.24 6.00
C LEU A 56 0.00 -4.89 7.25
N LYS A 57 0.85 -5.34 8.20
CA LYS A 57 0.37 -5.90 9.46
C LYS A 57 -0.43 -4.90 10.30
N GLN A 58 -0.01 -3.64 10.34
CA GLN A 58 -0.73 -2.58 11.03
C GLN A 58 -2.13 -2.35 10.44
N VAL A 59 -2.24 -2.32 9.11
CA VAL A 59 -3.50 -2.04 8.39
C VAL A 59 -4.42 -3.27 8.40
N VAL A 60 -3.88 -4.46 8.18
CA VAL A 60 -4.66 -5.71 8.00
C VAL A 60 -5.06 -6.36 9.32
N TYR A 61 -4.28 -6.19 10.39
CA TYR A 61 -4.54 -6.78 11.71
C TYR A 61 -4.54 -5.72 12.82
N PRO A 62 -5.49 -4.77 12.79
CA PRO A 62 -5.55 -3.72 13.79
C PRO A 62 -5.73 -4.29 15.20
N SER A 63 -6.59 -5.31 15.38
CA SER A 63 -6.93 -5.87 16.70
C SER A 63 -5.81 -6.66 17.38
N LEU A 64 -4.92 -7.31 16.63
CA LEU A 64 -3.79 -8.06 17.17
C LEU A 64 -2.57 -7.16 17.46
N PHE A 65 -2.36 -6.13 16.65
CA PHE A 65 -1.22 -5.21 16.83
C PHE A 65 -1.52 -4.15 17.89
N MET A 66 -2.75 -3.63 17.94
CA MET A 66 -3.19 -2.64 18.92
C MET A 66 -3.16 -3.17 20.36
N LYS A 67 -3.33 -4.50 20.57
CA LYS A 67 -3.21 -5.12 21.89
C LYS A 67 -1.75 -5.36 22.33
N LYS A 68 -0.81 -5.45 21.38
CA LYS A 68 0.62 -5.68 21.67
C LYS A 68 1.41 -4.37 21.86
N PHE A 69 0.95 -3.28 21.26
CA PHE A 69 1.47 -1.93 21.45
C PHE A 69 0.42 -1.07 22.15
N GLY A 70 0.23 -1.29 23.46
CA GLY A 70 -0.59 -0.43 24.33
C GLY A 70 0.02 0.96 24.55
N GLY A 71 0.21 1.71 23.46
CA GLY A 71 0.69 3.08 23.44
C GLY A 71 -0.36 4.00 22.82
N SER A 72 -0.77 4.98 23.61
CA SER A 72 -1.46 6.23 23.27
C SER A 72 -1.56 6.56 21.77
N GLY A 73 -2.79 6.84 21.31
CA GLY A 73 -3.17 7.12 19.91
C GLY A 73 -2.60 8.39 19.27
N GLN A 74 -1.28 8.54 19.27
CA GLN A 74 -0.53 9.69 18.76
C GLN A 74 0.43 9.35 17.61
N ASP A 75 0.59 8.06 17.25
CA ASP A 75 1.49 7.63 16.17
C ASP A 75 0.87 7.59 14.76
N TYR A 76 -0.44 7.84 14.63
CA TYR A 76 -1.10 7.91 13.33
C TYR A 76 -0.73 9.19 12.56
N THR A 77 -0.44 10.29 13.26
CA THR A 77 0.05 11.55 12.66
C THR A 77 1.48 11.47 12.14
N ASN A 78 2.25 10.46 12.53
CA ASN A 78 3.59 10.20 11.98
C ASN A 78 3.56 9.15 10.85
N ALA A 79 2.45 8.41 10.71
CA ALA A 79 2.23 7.52 9.58
C ALA A 79 1.76 8.27 8.31
N SER A 80 1.22 9.48 8.45
CA SER A 80 0.86 10.35 7.33
C SER A 80 2.07 10.96 6.60
N VAL A 81 3.29 10.81 7.15
CA VAL A 81 4.52 11.38 6.58
C VAL A 81 5.24 10.42 5.62
N HIS A 82 4.94 9.11 5.64
CA HIS A 82 5.58 8.13 4.76
C HIS A 82 4.64 7.67 3.66
N CYS A 83 4.75 8.33 2.51
CA CYS A 83 3.95 8.12 1.31
C CYS A 83 4.59 7.06 0.42
N ASP A 84 4.42 5.79 0.77
CA ASP A 84 4.99 4.68 -0.02
C ASP A 84 4.01 4.22 -1.10
N LEU A 85 4.23 4.64 -2.35
CA LEU A 85 3.44 4.20 -3.52
C LEU A 85 3.87 2.84 -4.07
N TRP A 86 5.00 2.33 -3.59
CA TRP A 86 5.59 1.10 -4.09
C TRP A 86 4.75 -0.13 -3.71
N ALA A 87 4.14 -0.14 -2.52
CA ALA A 87 3.23 -1.20 -2.09
C ALA A 87 1.93 -1.23 -2.91
N PRO A 88 1.15 -0.13 -3.00
CA PRO A 88 -0.04 -0.09 -3.86
C PRO A 88 0.25 -0.50 -5.31
N LEU A 89 1.36 -0.03 -5.86
CA LEU A 89 1.81 -0.41 -7.20
C LEU A 89 2.04 -1.92 -7.32
N THR A 90 2.79 -2.51 -6.38
CA THR A 90 3.09 -3.95 -6.36
C THR A 90 1.82 -4.78 -6.22
N PHE A 91 0.89 -4.36 -5.36
CA PHE A 91 -0.38 -5.04 -5.13
C PHE A 91 -1.31 -5.00 -6.35
N ILE A 92 -1.41 -3.85 -7.02
CA ILE A 92 -2.20 -3.72 -8.25
C ILE A 92 -1.62 -4.59 -9.37
N ILE A 93 -0.30 -4.60 -9.55
CA ILE A 93 0.34 -5.46 -10.55
C ILE A 93 0.09 -6.92 -10.22
N LEU A 94 0.28 -7.35 -8.97
CA LEU A 94 0.05 -8.72 -8.55
C LEU A 94 -1.41 -9.14 -8.77
N TYR A 95 -2.36 -8.26 -8.47
CA TYR A 95 -3.78 -8.48 -8.76
C TYR A 95 -4.03 -8.62 -10.26
N ALA A 96 -3.57 -7.66 -11.07
CA ALA A 96 -3.78 -7.66 -12.51
C ALA A 96 -3.14 -8.89 -13.18
N VAL A 97 -1.95 -9.33 -12.76
CA VAL A 97 -1.32 -10.57 -13.24
C VAL A 97 -2.07 -11.82 -12.77
N SER A 98 -2.64 -11.79 -11.57
CA SER A 98 -3.35 -12.95 -11.02
C SER A 98 -4.70 -13.17 -11.68
N VAL A 99 -5.40 -12.08 -12.01
CA VAL A 99 -6.72 -12.10 -12.66
C VAL A 99 -6.59 -12.22 -14.18
N SER A 100 -5.54 -11.65 -14.81
CA SER A 100 -5.41 -11.67 -16.27
C SER A 100 -5.14 -13.09 -16.80
N PRO A 101 -5.93 -13.57 -17.79
CA PRO A 101 -5.61 -14.77 -18.54
C PRO A 101 -4.27 -14.63 -19.28
N ALA A 102 -3.50 -15.71 -19.37
CA ALA A 102 -2.15 -15.71 -19.97
C ALA A 102 -2.10 -15.26 -21.44
N HIS A 103 -3.22 -15.36 -22.16
CA HIS A 103 -3.30 -15.05 -23.60
C HIS A 103 -3.82 -13.62 -23.89
N ALA A 104 -4.27 -12.87 -22.88
CA ALA A 104 -4.99 -11.61 -23.08
C ALA A 104 -4.21 -10.40 -22.57
N LYS A 105 -3.23 -9.91 -23.36
CA LYS A 105 -2.39 -8.75 -23.00
C LYS A 105 -3.19 -7.46 -22.76
N THR A 106 -4.30 -7.27 -23.47
CA THR A 106 -5.17 -6.09 -23.34
C THR A 106 -5.90 -6.05 -21.99
N LEU A 107 -6.25 -7.21 -21.44
CA LEU A 107 -6.95 -7.31 -20.15
C LEU A 107 -6.04 -6.88 -19.00
N PHE A 108 -4.75 -7.21 -19.03
CA PHE A 108 -3.79 -6.76 -18.03
C PHE A 108 -3.75 -5.23 -17.91
N SER A 109 -3.61 -4.52 -19.03
CA SER A 109 -3.56 -3.06 -19.04
C SER A 109 -4.88 -2.43 -18.55
N SER A 110 -6.02 -2.98 -18.96
CA SER A 110 -7.34 -2.52 -18.51
C SER A 110 -7.56 -2.73 -17.00
N LEU A 111 -7.17 -3.89 -16.46
CA LEU A 111 -7.25 -4.17 -15.03
C LEU A 111 -6.33 -3.25 -14.24
N PHE A 112 -5.09 -3.05 -14.70
CA PHE A 112 -4.13 -2.15 -14.06
C PHE A 112 -4.68 -0.72 -13.95
N VAL A 113 -5.19 -0.15 -15.04
CA VAL A 113 -5.75 1.22 -15.05
C VAL A 113 -7.01 1.31 -14.18
N THR A 114 -7.91 0.33 -14.28
CA THR A 114 -9.14 0.28 -13.46
C THR A 114 -8.82 0.24 -11.98
N GLN A 115 -7.83 -0.53 -11.54
CA GLN A 115 -7.45 -0.59 -10.13
C GLN A 115 -6.87 0.73 -9.61
N TRP A 116 -6.03 1.41 -10.40
CA TRP A 116 -5.53 2.75 -10.05
C TRP A 116 -6.67 3.76 -9.93
N PHE A 117 -7.63 3.71 -10.85
CA PHE A 117 -8.81 4.56 -10.79
C PHE A 117 -9.64 4.28 -9.53
N VAL A 118 -9.90 3.01 -9.20
CA VAL A 118 -10.62 2.65 -7.97
C VAL A 118 -9.87 3.13 -6.72
N LEU A 119 -8.53 2.98 -6.67
CA LEU A 119 -7.73 3.52 -5.57
C LEU A 119 -7.83 5.04 -5.44
N LEU A 120 -7.81 5.77 -6.56
CA LEU A 120 -7.99 7.23 -6.54
C LEU A 120 -9.38 7.62 -6.03
N VAL A 121 -10.42 6.87 -6.43
CA VAL A 121 -11.79 7.09 -5.94
C VAL A 121 -11.85 6.84 -4.43
N MET A 122 -11.27 5.74 -3.93
CA MET A 122 -11.19 5.46 -2.49
C MET A 122 -10.44 6.52 -1.71
N ALA A 123 -9.26 6.92 -2.21
CA ALA A 123 -8.44 7.94 -1.56
C ALA A 123 -9.15 9.30 -1.54
N THR A 124 -9.84 9.65 -2.62
CA THR A 124 -10.64 10.89 -2.69
C THR A 124 -11.82 10.84 -1.74
N HIS A 125 -12.55 9.73 -1.67
CA HIS A 125 -13.66 9.55 -0.75
C HIS A 125 -13.22 9.70 0.71
N LEU A 126 -12.11 9.04 1.09
CA LEU A 126 -11.53 9.17 2.42
C LEU A 126 -11.12 10.61 2.74
N ARG A 127 -10.49 11.29 1.77
CA ARG A 127 -10.08 12.69 1.92
C ARG A 127 -11.27 13.64 2.11
N LEU A 128 -12.37 13.40 1.40
CA LEU A 128 -13.59 14.21 1.51
C LEU A 128 -14.35 13.96 2.81
N THR A 129 -14.28 12.75 3.35
CA THR A 129 -15.02 12.41 4.58
C THR A 129 -14.37 12.99 5.84
N LYS A 130 -13.07 13.28 5.81
CA LYS A 130 -12.34 13.89 6.93
C LYS A 130 -11.60 15.17 6.53
N PRO A 131 -12.32 16.27 6.26
CA PRO A 131 -11.71 17.52 5.80
C PRO A 131 -10.82 18.23 6.85
N GLN A 132 -10.87 17.81 8.12
CA GLN A 132 -10.12 18.45 9.21
C GLN A 132 -8.70 17.90 9.42
N GLU A 133 -8.30 16.82 8.76
CA GLU A 133 -6.91 16.34 8.80
C GLU A 133 -6.11 16.89 7.62
N LYS A 134 -5.02 17.60 7.88
CA LYS A 134 -4.08 18.10 6.85
C LYS A 134 -3.18 16.97 6.31
N THR A 135 -3.78 15.89 5.83
CA THR A 135 -3.06 14.77 5.23
C THR A 135 -3.08 14.90 3.70
N SER A 136 -1.99 14.47 3.07
CA SER A 136 -1.87 14.50 1.62
C SER A 136 -2.75 13.41 0.99
N LEU A 137 -3.31 13.66 -0.20
CA LEU A 137 -4.09 12.66 -0.96
C LEU A 137 -3.29 11.36 -1.12
N ILE A 138 -1.99 11.49 -1.36
CA ILE A 138 -1.09 10.38 -1.58
C ILE A 138 -0.95 9.45 -0.35
N SER A 139 -1.15 9.98 0.86
CA SER A 139 -1.21 9.18 2.08
C SER A 139 -2.49 8.33 2.13
N TYR A 140 -3.64 8.89 1.74
CA TYR A 140 -4.87 8.09 1.59
C TYR A 140 -4.77 7.06 0.47
N LEU A 141 -4.02 7.37 -0.59
CA LEU A 141 -3.76 6.43 -1.69
C LEU A 141 -2.90 5.24 -1.23
N SER A 142 -1.86 5.49 -0.42
CA SER A 142 -1.04 4.41 0.13
C SER A 142 -1.86 3.55 1.09
N VAL A 143 -2.57 4.16 2.05
CA VAL A 143 -3.43 3.46 3.02
C VAL A 143 -4.48 2.59 2.35
N SER A 144 -5.24 3.13 1.39
CA SER A 144 -6.24 2.37 0.63
C SER A 144 -5.62 1.22 -0.16
N GLY A 145 -4.41 1.42 -0.70
CA GLY A 145 -3.62 0.36 -1.33
C GLY A 145 -3.25 -0.78 -0.38
N TYR A 146 -2.90 -0.51 0.88
CA TYR A 146 -2.65 -1.56 1.87
C TYR A 146 -3.93 -2.33 2.24
N CYS A 147 -5.07 -1.65 2.28
CA CYS A 147 -6.38 -2.29 2.52
C CYS A 147 -6.83 -3.21 1.36
N LEU A 148 -6.25 -3.08 0.17
CA LEU A 148 -6.51 -3.98 -0.97
C LEU A 148 -5.87 -5.36 -0.81
N PHE A 149 -4.91 -5.53 0.09
CA PHE A 149 -4.16 -6.79 0.20
C PHE A 149 -5.03 -8.05 0.33
N PRO A 150 -6.11 -8.10 1.15
CA PRO A 150 -7.01 -9.25 1.20
C PRO A 150 -7.63 -9.59 -0.17
N GLN A 151 -7.90 -8.58 -1.02
CA GLN A 151 -8.40 -8.80 -2.38
C GLN A 151 -7.34 -9.37 -3.31
N VAL A 152 -6.09 -8.93 -3.17
CA VAL A 152 -4.96 -9.51 -3.91
C VAL A 152 -4.76 -10.98 -3.54
N VAL A 153 -4.85 -11.30 -2.25
CA VAL A 153 -4.79 -12.68 -1.74
C VAL A 153 -5.94 -13.50 -2.33
N ASN A 154 -7.17 -12.97 -2.35
CA ASN A 154 -8.30 -13.63 -2.99
C ASN A 154 -8.03 -13.98 -4.47
N ALA A 155 -7.45 -13.04 -5.24
CA ALA A 155 -7.11 -13.26 -6.64
C ALA A 155 -6.02 -14.32 -6.84
N VAL A 156 -4.94 -14.25 -6.06
CA VAL A 156 -3.85 -15.24 -6.11
C VAL A 156 -4.37 -16.63 -5.76
N ILE A 157 -5.13 -16.75 -4.66
CA ILE A 157 -5.74 -18.01 -4.24
C ILE A 157 -6.68 -18.53 -5.32
N SER A 158 -7.55 -17.68 -5.89
CA SER A 158 -8.50 -18.06 -6.94
C SER A 158 -7.81 -18.56 -8.21
N ARG A 159 -6.64 -18.01 -8.56
CA ARG A 159 -5.81 -18.48 -9.69
C ARG A 159 -5.13 -19.81 -9.40
N LEU A 160 -4.69 -20.05 -8.15
CA LEU A 160 -4.00 -21.29 -7.76
C LEU A 160 -4.96 -22.45 -7.49
N LEU A 161 -6.14 -22.18 -6.91
CA LEU A 161 -7.14 -23.21 -6.57
C LEU A 161 -7.70 -23.90 -7.81
N LEU A 162 -7.94 -23.16 -8.90
CA LEU A 162 -8.57 -23.67 -10.11
C LEU A 162 -7.76 -24.82 -10.76
N PRO A 163 -6.47 -24.66 -11.12
CA PRO A 163 -5.68 -25.76 -11.69
C PRO A 163 -5.36 -26.87 -10.68
N LEU A 164 -5.26 -26.56 -9.38
CA LEU A 164 -4.96 -27.56 -8.35
C LEU A 164 -6.14 -28.50 -8.14
N ILE A 165 -7.36 -27.96 -8.05
CA ILE A 165 -8.57 -28.75 -7.83
C ILE A 165 -8.97 -29.50 -9.09
N LEU A 166 -8.81 -28.93 -10.29
CA LEU A 166 -9.07 -29.66 -11.54
C LEU A 166 -8.14 -30.87 -11.73
N LYS A 167 -6.89 -30.81 -11.25
CA LYS A 167 -5.99 -31.97 -11.25
C LYS A 167 -6.41 -33.05 -10.26
N VAL A 168 -6.90 -32.64 -9.08
CA VAL A 168 -7.29 -33.58 -8.00
C VAL A 168 -8.67 -34.18 -8.24
N ALA A 169 -9.58 -33.44 -8.89
CA ALA A 169 -11.01 -33.71 -8.88
C ALA A 169 -11.57 -34.13 -10.24
N HIS A 170 -10.76 -34.85 -11.04
CA HIS A 170 -11.02 -35.23 -12.42
C HIS A 170 -12.36 -35.99 -12.65
N GLU A 171 -12.97 -36.55 -11.61
CA GLU A 171 -14.06 -37.54 -11.75
C GLU A 171 -15.49 -37.02 -11.46
N SER A 172 -15.70 -35.80 -10.90
CA SER A 172 -17.05 -35.40 -10.45
C SER A 172 -17.58 -34.06 -11.03
N PRO A 173 -18.81 -34.02 -11.58
CA PRO A 173 -19.45 -32.79 -12.06
C PRO A 173 -19.81 -31.81 -10.94
N TRP A 174 -19.84 -32.27 -9.68
CA TRP A 174 -20.08 -31.43 -8.50
C TRP A 174 -18.90 -30.53 -8.15
N CYS A 175 -17.68 -30.87 -8.61
CA CYS A 175 -16.48 -30.13 -8.27
C CYS A 175 -16.47 -28.72 -8.86
N ILE A 176 -17.04 -28.52 -10.05
CA ILE A 176 -17.14 -27.18 -10.66
C ILE A 176 -18.06 -26.29 -9.83
N ARG A 177 -19.23 -26.81 -9.40
CA ARG A 177 -20.16 -26.08 -8.54
C ARG A 177 -19.54 -25.75 -7.18
N ALA A 178 -18.88 -26.73 -6.55
CA ALA A 178 -18.18 -26.52 -5.28
C ALA A 178 -17.05 -25.49 -5.39
N LEU A 179 -16.31 -25.47 -6.50
CA LEU A 179 -15.24 -24.51 -6.76
C LEU A 179 -15.76 -23.08 -6.90
N VAL A 180 -16.86 -22.88 -7.63
CA VAL A 180 -17.50 -21.57 -7.76
C VAL A 180 -18.04 -21.10 -6.41
N LEU A 181 -18.69 -21.97 -5.65
CA LEU A 181 -19.13 -21.65 -4.29
C LEU A 181 -17.96 -21.28 -3.38
N LEU A 182 -16.85 -22.03 -3.43
CA LEU A 182 -15.64 -21.73 -2.67
C LEU A 182 -15.03 -20.37 -3.06
N ARG A 183 -15.01 -20.01 -4.35
CA ARG A 183 -14.59 -18.67 -4.80
C ARG A 183 -15.48 -17.57 -4.25
N ILE A 184 -16.80 -17.76 -4.26
CA ILE A 184 -17.75 -16.79 -3.70
C ILE A 184 -17.56 -16.65 -2.19
N LEU A 185 -17.32 -17.76 -1.47
CA LEU A 185 -17.03 -17.72 -0.04
C LEU A 185 -15.70 -17.01 0.27
N LEU A 186 -14.64 -17.30 -0.47
CA LEU A 186 -13.35 -16.64 -0.33
C LEU A 186 -13.46 -15.13 -0.60
N MET A 187 -14.20 -14.75 -1.64
CA MET A 187 -14.53 -13.36 -1.92
C MET A 187 -15.25 -12.73 -0.72
N GLY A 188 -16.30 -13.35 -0.18
CA GLY A 188 -17.03 -12.83 0.98
C GLY A 188 -16.14 -12.61 2.21
N ILE A 189 -15.27 -13.59 2.53
CA ILE A 189 -14.33 -13.49 3.65
C ILE A 189 -13.33 -12.35 3.42
N CYS A 190 -12.77 -12.23 2.21
CA CYS A 190 -11.80 -11.19 1.88
C CYS A 190 -12.42 -9.80 1.81
N LEU A 191 -13.68 -9.69 1.39
CA LEU A 191 -14.45 -8.44 1.41
C LEU A 191 -14.67 -7.99 2.85
N PHE A 192 -15.18 -8.88 3.71
CA PHE A 192 -15.38 -8.59 5.13
C PHE A 192 -14.07 -8.15 5.79
N TRP A 193 -12.97 -8.84 5.49
CA TRP A 193 -11.66 -8.52 6.03
C TRP A 193 -11.13 -7.16 5.55
N SER A 194 -11.26 -6.86 4.26
CA SER A 194 -10.83 -5.57 3.68
C SER A 194 -11.65 -4.39 4.22
N VAL A 195 -12.97 -4.56 4.36
CA VAL A 195 -13.86 -3.54 4.96
C VAL A 195 -13.54 -3.31 6.44
N ASN A 196 -13.25 -4.35 7.20
CA ASN A 196 -12.85 -4.21 8.60
C ASN A 196 -11.50 -3.52 8.74
N SER A 197 -10.56 -3.82 7.85
CA SER A 197 -9.23 -3.20 7.80
C SER A 197 -9.35 -1.69 7.56
N ILE A 198 -10.08 -1.26 6.53
CA ILE A 198 -10.25 0.16 6.23
C ILE A 198 -11.07 0.91 7.29
N SER A 199 -12.13 0.28 7.84
CA SER A 199 -12.95 0.90 8.89
C SER A 199 -12.14 1.12 10.17
N SER A 200 -11.27 0.17 10.51
CA SER A 200 -10.38 0.31 11.65
C SER A 200 -9.31 1.39 11.45
N VAL A 201 -8.80 1.57 10.23
CA VAL A 201 -7.82 2.63 9.93
C VAL A 201 -8.49 4.00 9.96
N THR A 202 -9.70 4.10 9.42
CA THR A 202 -10.47 5.34 9.37
C THR A 202 -11.16 5.63 10.70
N LYS A 203 -11.17 4.73 11.70
CA LYS A 203 -11.93 4.88 12.96
C LYS A 203 -13.38 5.34 12.71
N SER A 204 -13.97 4.84 11.63
CA SER A 204 -15.31 5.21 11.17
C SER A 204 -16.26 4.07 11.50
N ASP A 205 -17.14 4.29 12.49
CA ASP A 205 -18.19 3.33 12.85
C ASP A 205 -19.50 3.56 12.07
N ASN A 206 -19.57 4.65 11.30
CA ASN A 206 -20.76 5.01 10.54
C ASN A 206 -20.86 4.20 9.24
N PHE A 207 -21.95 3.44 9.09
CA PHE A 207 -22.23 2.66 7.88
C PHE A 207 -22.23 3.50 6.60
N ILE A 208 -22.67 4.76 6.67
CA ILE A 208 -22.74 5.70 5.54
C ILE A 208 -21.35 6.00 4.95
N GLU A 209 -20.31 6.06 5.79
CA GLU A 209 -18.94 6.37 5.38
C GLU A 209 -18.26 5.15 4.77
N THR A 210 -18.55 3.96 5.30
CA THR A 210 -17.96 2.69 4.86
C THR A 210 -18.61 2.13 3.59
N TYR A 211 -19.88 2.48 3.31
CA TYR A 211 -20.63 1.95 2.16
C TYR A 211 -19.95 2.09 0.79
N PRO A 212 -19.49 3.29 0.34
CA PRO A 212 -18.83 3.43 -0.96
C PRO A 212 -17.51 2.66 -1.03
N LEU A 213 -16.82 2.52 0.11
CA LEU A 213 -15.62 1.71 0.22
C LEU A 213 -15.92 0.21 0.04
N ALA A 214 -16.95 -0.28 0.73
CA ALA A 214 -17.40 -1.65 0.55
C ALA A 214 -17.81 -1.93 -0.90
N LEU A 215 -18.44 -0.96 -1.58
CA LEU A 215 -18.87 -1.10 -2.97
C LEU A 215 -17.69 -1.27 -3.94
N CYS A 216 -16.61 -0.48 -3.82
CA CYS A 216 -15.49 -0.68 -4.75
C CYS A 216 -14.69 -1.96 -4.42
N PHE A 217 -14.57 -2.36 -3.15
CA PHE A 217 -14.00 -3.68 -2.83
C PHE A 217 -14.85 -4.81 -3.41
N PHE A 218 -16.18 -4.71 -3.31
CA PHE A 218 -17.11 -5.65 -3.93
C PHE A 218 -16.90 -5.73 -5.44
N GLY A 219 -16.75 -4.60 -6.12
CA GLY A 219 -16.44 -4.56 -7.56
C GLY A 219 -15.13 -5.29 -7.90
N ILE A 220 -14.06 -5.07 -7.13
CA ILE A 220 -12.76 -5.75 -7.32
C ILE A 220 -12.87 -7.26 -7.04
N GLY A 221 -13.58 -7.63 -5.98
CA GLY A 221 -13.84 -9.03 -5.65
C GLY A 221 -14.65 -9.73 -6.74
N TRP A 222 -15.66 -9.05 -7.27
CA TRP A 222 -16.51 -9.55 -8.35
C TRP A 222 -15.71 -9.79 -9.63
N LEU A 223 -14.84 -8.86 -10.01
CA LEU A 223 -13.93 -9.01 -11.15
C LEU A 223 -13.03 -10.25 -11.03
N THR A 224 -12.68 -10.65 -9.81
CA THR A 224 -11.87 -11.85 -9.54
C THR A 224 -12.67 -13.15 -9.71
N VAL A 225 -13.97 -13.11 -9.44
CA VAL A 225 -14.84 -14.28 -9.55
C VAL A 225 -15.23 -14.54 -11.01
N ILE A 226 -15.46 -13.47 -11.77
CA ILE A 226 -15.93 -13.53 -13.16
C ILE A 226 -14.82 -13.80 -14.18
N LEU A 227 -13.58 -13.32 -13.93
CA LEU A 227 -12.39 -13.63 -14.75
C LEU A 227 -11.67 -14.91 -14.26
#